data_AF-A0A226DJI2-F1
#
_entry.id   AF-A0A226DJI2-F1
#
_cell.length_a   1.000
_cell.length_b   1.000
_cell.length_c   1.000
_cell.angle_alpha   90.00
_cell.angle_beta   90.00
_cell.angle_gamma   90.00
#
_symmetry.space_group_name_H-M   'P 1'
#
loop_
_entity.id
_entity.type
_entity.pdbx_description
1 polymer ?
#
loop_
_entity_poly.entity_id
_entity_poly.type
_entity_poly.pdbx_seq_one_letter_code
_entity_poly.pdbx_strand_id
1 'polypeptide(L)'
;MSNAVIFRRVVRHLRIGNYFHCIFATFDAMEKRITLISKKKERLVLSFTVLQLVVIIGRIWSIATKMTNLLESILGLAIASLTVIGFVVRCDPFPDYAQVQFLNYIFSSKGELCDRRATRFLTYLAHFFDVIEFGYYSIATLHGLLALFLPCQPGLTSSIICSL
;
A
#
# COMPACT_ATOMS: atom_id res chain seq x y z
N MET A 1 7.77 -24.19 5.72
CA MET A 1 6.49 -23.49 5.97
C MET A 1 5.45 -24.07 5.01
N SER A 2 4.26 -24.47 5.48
CA SER A 2 3.26 -25.11 4.60
C SER A 2 2.64 -24.10 3.62
N ASN A 3 2.37 -24.52 2.39
CA ASN A 3 1.69 -23.71 1.36
C ASN A 3 0.35 -23.14 1.85
N ALA A 4 -0.33 -23.85 2.74
CA ALA A 4 -1.58 -23.38 3.36
C ALA A 4 -1.39 -22.14 4.24
N VAL A 5 -0.24 -22.02 4.93
CA VAL A 5 0.08 -20.87 5.78
C VAL A 5 0.35 -19.64 4.92
N ILE A 6 1.13 -19.81 3.84
CA ILE A 6 1.48 -18.72 2.92
C ILE A 6 0.22 -18.23 2.20
N PHE A 7 -0.62 -19.15 1.71
CA PHE A 7 -1.91 -18.81 1.12
C PHE A 7 -2.79 -18.02 2.08
N ARG A 8 -2.89 -18.45 3.35
CA ARG A 8 -3.67 -17.72 4.36
C ARG A 8 -3.16 -16.28 4.55
N ARG A 9 -1.85 -16.06 4.53
CA ARG A 9 -1.26 -14.71 4.62
C ARG A 9 -1.61 -13.86 3.41
N VAL A 10 -1.45 -14.38 2.20
CA VAL A 10 -1.80 -13.65 0.98
C VAL A 10 -3.29 -13.30 0.95
N VAL A 11 -4.17 -14.25 1.31
CA VAL A 11 -5.62 -13.98 1.40
C VAL A 11 -5.94 -12.91 2.44
N ARG A 12 -5.25 -12.91 3.60
CA ARG A 12 -5.39 -11.86 4.62
C ARG A 12 -4.99 -10.49 4.04
N HIS A 13 -3.87 -10.40 3.33
CA HIS A 13 -3.44 -9.17 2.67
C HIS A 13 -4.42 -8.67 1.62
N LEU A 14 -4.95 -9.57 0.79
CA LEU A 14 -5.98 -9.22 -0.18
C LEU A 14 -7.25 -8.71 0.52
N ARG A 15 -7.66 -9.33 1.64
CA ARG A 15 -8.82 -8.87 2.39
C ARG A 15 -8.61 -7.48 2.99
N ILE A 16 -7.43 -7.22 3.58
CA ILE A 16 -7.07 -5.90 4.15
C ILE A 16 -7.01 -4.85 3.04
N GLY A 17 -6.33 -5.15 1.93
CA GLY A 17 -6.24 -4.23 0.79
C GLY A 17 -7.61 -3.90 0.20
N ASN A 18 -8.51 -4.87 0.08
CA ASN A 18 -9.86 -4.65 -0.43
C ASN A 18 -10.71 -3.82 0.57
N TYR A 19 -10.52 -4.01 1.87
CA TYR A 19 -11.16 -3.21 2.92
C TYR A 19 -10.79 -1.73 2.83
N PHE A 20 -9.51 -1.41 2.58
CA PHE A 20 -9.04 -0.04 2.39
C PHE A 20 -9.14 0.48 0.96
N HIS A 21 -9.75 -0.29 0.04
CA HIS A 21 -9.86 0.06 -1.38
C HIS A 21 -8.49 0.35 -2.03
N CYS A 22 -7.50 -0.49 -1.74
CA CYS A 22 -6.12 -0.34 -2.18
C CYS A 22 -5.68 -1.29 -3.28
N ILE A 23 -6.50 -2.28 -3.62
CA ILE A 23 -6.12 -3.32 -4.57
C ILE A 23 -7.27 -3.60 -5.52
N PHE A 24 -6.93 -4.03 -6.72
CA PHE A 24 -7.89 -4.43 -7.75
C PHE A 24 -8.26 -5.92 -7.70
N ALA A 25 -7.71 -6.66 -6.74
CA ALA A 25 -7.95 -8.09 -6.58
C ALA A 25 -8.78 -8.36 -5.31
N THR A 26 -9.68 -9.33 -5.39
CA THR A 26 -10.44 -9.85 -4.25
C THR A 26 -10.34 -11.37 -4.23
N PHE A 27 -10.41 -11.96 -3.05
CA PHE A 27 -10.49 -13.40 -2.92
C PHE A 27 -11.96 -13.85 -2.93
N ASP A 28 -12.31 -14.73 -3.86
CA ASP A 28 -13.62 -15.38 -3.90
C ASP A 28 -13.58 -16.68 -3.09
N ALA A 29 -14.34 -16.71 -1.99
CA ALA A 29 -14.42 -17.87 -1.12
C ALA A 29 -15.18 -19.05 -1.74
N MET A 30 -16.10 -18.79 -2.66
CA MET A 30 -16.91 -19.81 -3.33
C MET A 30 -16.07 -20.54 -4.37
N GLU A 31 -15.35 -19.79 -5.20
CA GLU A 31 -14.52 -20.32 -6.29
C GLU A 31 -13.09 -20.67 -5.84
N LYS A 32 -12.73 -20.32 -4.59
CA LYS A 32 -11.38 -20.45 -4.01
C LYS A 32 -10.27 -19.85 -4.87
N ARG A 33 -10.60 -18.84 -5.67
CA ARG A 33 -9.67 -18.15 -6.57
C ARG A 33 -9.68 -16.65 -6.33
N ILE A 34 -8.62 -15.99 -6.76
CA ILE A 34 -8.51 -14.54 -6.73
C ILE A 34 -9.18 -14.01 -8.01
N THR A 35 -10.20 -13.18 -7.83
CA THR A 35 -10.93 -12.52 -8.91
C THR A 35 -10.67 -11.02 -8.87
N LEU A 36 -10.94 -10.33 -9.99
CA LEU A 36 -10.85 -8.88 -10.02
C LEU A 36 -12.09 -8.25 -9.38
N ILE A 37 -11.90 -7.07 -8.79
CA ILE A 37 -13.00 -6.30 -8.22
C ILE A 37 -13.98 -5.82 -9.31
N SER A 38 -15.21 -5.51 -8.91
CA SER A 38 -16.21 -4.97 -9.84
C SER A 38 -15.85 -3.55 -10.30
N LYS A 39 -16.29 -3.17 -11.51
CA LYS A 39 -16.06 -1.82 -12.11
C LYS A 39 -16.46 -0.65 -11.20
N LYS A 40 -17.46 -0.84 -10.34
CA LYS A 40 -17.87 0.19 -9.35
C LYS A 40 -16.79 0.41 -8.28
N LYS A 41 -16.21 -0.68 -7.77
CA LYS A 41 -15.11 -0.60 -6.79
C LYS A 41 -13.84 -0.08 -7.43
N GLU A 42 -13.55 -0.47 -8.67
CA GLU A 42 -12.43 0.05 -9.45
C GLU A 42 -12.47 1.58 -9.56
N ARG A 43 -13.63 2.15 -9.90
CA ARG A 43 -13.82 3.60 -9.93
C ARG A 43 -13.56 4.25 -8.56
N LEU A 44 -13.95 3.58 -7.48
CA LEU A 44 -13.69 4.07 -6.12
C LEU A 44 -12.19 4.05 -5.80
N VAL A 45 -11.48 2.97 -6.12
CA VAL A 45 -10.01 2.90 -5.97
C VAL A 45 -9.34 4.04 -6.74
N LEU A 46 -9.75 4.28 -7.99
CA LEU A 46 -9.24 5.38 -8.80
C LEU A 46 -9.48 6.75 -8.16
N SER A 47 -10.68 7.00 -7.64
CA SER A 47 -10.99 8.24 -6.92
C SER A 47 -10.09 8.45 -5.70
N PHE A 48 -9.82 7.39 -4.93
CA PHE A 48 -8.87 7.46 -3.80
C PHE A 48 -7.44 7.73 -4.27
N THR A 49 -7.00 7.15 -5.38
CA THR A 49 -5.69 7.44 -5.98
C THR A 49 -5.58 8.90 -6.38
N VAL A 50 -6.61 9.47 -7.03
CA VAL A 50 -6.63 10.90 -7.38
C VAL A 50 -6.60 11.78 -6.13
N LEU A 51 -7.38 11.44 -5.09
CA LEU A 51 -7.36 12.17 -3.82
C LEU A 51 -5.96 12.13 -3.18
N GLN A 52 -5.30 10.97 -3.21
CA GLN A 52 -3.95 10.81 -2.67
C GLN A 52 -2.92 11.65 -3.44
N LEU A 53 -3.06 11.78 -4.76
CA LEU A 53 -2.24 12.67 -5.58
C LEU A 53 -2.43 14.14 -5.18
N VAL A 54 -3.68 14.59 -4.98
CA VAL A 54 -3.96 15.95 -4.52
C VAL A 54 -3.33 16.22 -3.16
N VAL A 55 -3.41 15.27 -2.22
CA VAL A 55 -2.76 15.38 -0.90
C VAL A 55 -1.24 15.50 -1.03
N ILE A 56 -0.62 14.73 -1.91
CA ILE A 56 0.83 14.79 -2.16
C ILE A 56 1.24 16.17 -2.71
N ILE A 57 0.49 16.69 -3.68
CA ILE A 57 0.72 18.04 -4.22
C ILE A 57 0.62 19.08 -3.10
N GLY A 58 -0.42 19.00 -2.26
CA GLY A 58 -0.59 19.89 -1.12
C GLY A 58 0.56 19.82 -0.12
N ARG A 59 1.13 18.64 0.13
CA ARG A 59 2.32 18.47 0.99
C ARG A 59 3.57 19.10 0.39
N ILE A 60 3.84 18.85 -0.89
CA ILE A 60 4.98 19.44 -1.60
C ILE A 60 4.86 20.96 -1.58
N TRP A 61 3.66 21.50 -1.80
CA TRP A 61 3.39 22.93 -1.73
C TRP A 61 3.62 23.51 -0.32
N SER A 62 3.13 22.85 0.73
CA SER A 62 3.35 23.26 2.12
C SER A 62 4.85 23.31 2.44
N ILE A 63 5.60 22.30 2.01
CA ILE A 63 7.05 22.26 2.19
C ILE A 63 7.71 23.45 1.46
N ALA A 64 7.39 23.66 0.18
CA ALA A 64 7.96 24.75 -0.61
C ALA A 64 7.70 26.15 -0.02
N THR A 65 6.58 26.35 0.66
CA THR A 65 6.16 27.64 1.21
C THR A 65 6.65 27.90 2.64
N LYS A 66 6.92 26.85 3.43
CA LYS A 66 7.24 26.97 4.87
C LYS A 66 8.68 26.64 5.26
N MET A 67 9.56 26.32 4.30
CA MET A 67 10.96 26.04 4.61
C MET A 67 11.69 27.28 5.17
N THR A 68 11.85 27.33 6.48
CA THR A 68 12.68 28.32 7.18
C THR A 68 13.96 27.71 7.72
N ASN A 69 13.91 26.43 8.13
CA ASN A 69 15.01 25.70 8.76
C ASN A 69 15.42 24.44 7.98
N LEU A 70 16.73 24.15 7.94
CA LEU A 70 17.28 22.99 7.21
C LEU A 70 16.79 21.64 7.78
N LEU A 71 16.65 21.53 9.11
CA LEU A 71 16.15 20.32 9.76
C LEU A 71 14.68 20.05 9.42
N GLU A 72 13.84 21.09 9.45
CA GLU A 72 12.43 21.00 9.07
C GLU A 72 12.27 20.64 7.59
N SER A 73 13.14 21.16 6.73
CA SER A 73 13.21 20.82 5.31
C SER A 73 13.52 19.33 5.10
N ILE A 74 14.56 18.79 5.76
CA ILE A 74 14.92 17.37 5.68
C ILE A 74 13.76 16.49 6.12
N LEU A 75 13.11 16.83 7.24
CA LEU A 75 12.00 16.04 7.75
C LEU A 75 10.78 16.11 6.84
N GLY A 76 10.43 17.30 6.34
CA GLY A 76 9.35 17.47 5.37
C GLY A 76 9.60 16.66 4.10
N LEU A 77 10.82 16.68 3.59
CA LEU A 77 11.22 15.89 2.42
C LEU A 77 11.17 14.38 2.70
N ALA A 78 11.57 13.93 3.89
CA ALA A 78 11.46 12.53 4.29
C ALA A 78 9.99 12.08 4.33
N ILE A 79 9.09 12.89 4.90
CA ILE A 79 7.65 12.59 4.94
C ILE A 79 7.05 12.58 3.52
N ALA A 80 7.39 13.57 2.69
CA ALA A 80 6.91 13.66 1.32
C ALA A 80 7.40 12.49 0.48
N SER A 81 8.69 12.13 0.56
CA SER A 81 9.26 11.01 -0.18
C SER A 81 8.61 9.68 0.20
N LEU A 82 8.33 9.43 1.49
CA LEU A 82 7.58 8.24 1.92
C LEU A 82 6.19 8.18 1.28
N THR A 83 5.47 9.31 1.23
CA THR A 83 4.15 9.34 0.58
C THR A 83 4.20 9.20 -0.94
N VAL A 84 5.22 9.78 -1.58
CA VAL A 84 5.43 9.71 -3.04
C VAL A 84 5.82 8.30 -3.43
N ILE A 85 6.75 7.66 -2.73
CA ILE A 85 7.16 6.28 -3.00
C ILE A 85 5.97 5.34 -2.84
N GLY A 86 5.21 5.46 -1.74
CA GLY A 86 4.01 4.66 -1.54
C GLY A 86 2.95 4.88 -2.64
N PHE A 87 2.82 6.11 -3.13
CA PHE A 87 1.95 6.43 -4.25
C PHE A 87 2.46 5.81 -5.56
N VAL A 88 3.74 5.98 -5.90
CA VAL A 88 4.33 5.42 -7.14
C VAL A 88 4.22 3.89 -7.16
N VAL A 89 4.51 3.23 -6.04
CA VAL A 89 4.36 1.76 -5.92
C VAL A 89 2.91 1.32 -6.13
N ARG A 90 1.93 2.16 -5.76
CA ARG A 90 0.50 1.87 -5.89
C ARG A 90 -0.12 2.39 -7.18
N CYS A 91 0.55 3.32 -7.86
CA CYS A 91 0.04 4.01 -9.04
C CYS A 91 0.17 3.11 -10.26
N ASP A 92 -0.59 2.03 -10.26
CA ASP A 92 -0.89 1.28 -11.46
C ASP A 92 -2.30 1.66 -11.93
N PRO A 93 -2.44 2.50 -12.97
CA PRO A 93 -3.74 2.94 -13.45
C PRO A 93 -4.54 1.80 -14.07
N PHE A 94 -3.90 0.67 -14.41
CA PHE A 94 -4.55 -0.46 -15.04
C PHE A 94 -4.36 -1.72 -14.20
N PRO A 95 -5.45 -2.40 -13.78
CA PRO A 95 -5.32 -3.65 -13.06
C PRO A 95 -4.62 -4.69 -13.95
N ASP A 96 -3.41 -5.10 -13.59
CA ASP A 96 -2.70 -6.15 -14.32
C ASP A 96 -3.33 -7.53 -14.04
N TYR A 97 -4.06 -8.01 -15.04
CA TYR A 97 -4.67 -9.35 -15.06
C TYR A 97 -3.62 -10.45 -14.90
N ALA A 98 -2.39 -10.24 -15.37
CA ALA A 98 -1.33 -11.23 -15.33
C ALA A 98 -0.88 -11.52 -13.89
N GLN A 99 -0.82 -10.51 -13.02
CA GLN A 99 -0.47 -10.71 -11.61
C GLN A 99 -1.50 -11.60 -10.89
N VAL A 100 -2.80 -11.37 -11.13
CA VAL A 100 -3.88 -12.17 -10.56
C VAL A 100 -3.86 -13.60 -11.09
N GLN A 101 -3.64 -13.77 -12.40
CA GLN A 101 -3.50 -15.09 -13.02
C GLN A 101 -2.27 -15.84 -12.50
N PHE A 102 -1.14 -15.17 -12.32
CA PHE A 102 0.08 -15.74 -11.78
C PHE A 102 -0.11 -16.22 -10.33
N LEU A 103 -0.73 -15.40 -9.48
CA LEU A 103 -1.08 -15.78 -8.11
C LEU A 103 -2.06 -16.97 -8.10
N ASN A 104 -3.08 -16.97 -8.95
CA ASN A 104 -3.99 -18.11 -9.08
C ASN A 104 -3.26 -19.37 -9.54
N TYR A 105 -2.35 -19.28 -10.51
CA TYR A 105 -1.54 -20.41 -10.97
C TYR A 105 -0.70 -21.01 -9.84
N ILE A 106 0.01 -20.16 -9.09
CA ILE A 106 0.82 -20.57 -7.93
C ILE A 106 -0.02 -21.30 -6.88
N PHE A 107 -1.24 -20.84 -6.62
CA PHE A 107 -2.10 -21.43 -5.58
C PHE A 107 -2.92 -22.63 -6.06
N SER A 108 -3.19 -22.72 -7.36
CA SER A 108 -3.87 -23.85 -7.97
C SER A 108 -2.96 -25.07 -8.15
N SER A 109 -1.64 -24.89 -8.28
CA SER A 109 -0.67 -25.98 -8.42
C SER A 109 -0.38 -26.75 -7.11
N LYS A 110 -1.38 -26.89 -6.23
CA LYS A 110 -1.31 -27.62 -4.95
C LYS A 110 -1.06 -29.11 -5.19
N GLY A 111 0.20 -29.50 -5.33
CA GLY A 111 0.61 -30.90 -5.38
C GLY A 111 1.84 -31.16 -6.24
N GLU A 112 2.09 -30.32 -7.25
CA GLU A 112 3.16 -30.56 -8.23
C GLU A 112 4.45 -29.79 -7.94
N LEU A 113 4.38 -28.75 -7.11
CA LEU A 113 5.53 -27.96 -6.69
C LEU A 113 6.32 -28.66 -5.56
N CYS A 114 6.88 -29.83 -5.84
CA CYS A 114 7.95 -30.43 -5.02
C CYS A 114 9.32 -29.79 -5.26
N ASP A 115 9.40 -28.72 -6.07
CA ASP A 115 10.64 -28.02 -6.34
C ASP A 115 11.03 -27.07 -5.19
N ARG A 116 12.23 -27.28 -4.64
CA ARG A 116 12.88 -26.46 -3.61
C ARG A 116 12.95 -24.97 -3.99
N ARG A 117 12.97 -24.63 -5.29
CA ARG A 117 12.95 -23.24 -5.76
C ARG A 117 11.59 -22.56 -5.51
N ALA A 118 10.48 -23.25 -5.80
CA ALA A 118 9.13 -22.72 -5.61
C ALA A 118 8.85 -22.43 -4.13
N THR A 119 9.28 -23.33 -3.23
CA THR A 119 9.15 -23.13 -1.78
C THR A 119 9.92 -21.91 -1.28
N ARG A 120 11.11 -21.62 -1.85
CA ARG A 120 11.87 -20.41 -1.52
C ARG A 120 11.16 -19.16 -1.99
N PHE A 121 10.68 -19.14 -3.24
CA PHE A 121 9.92 -18.02 -3.78
C PHE A 121 8.69 -17.67 -2.93
N LEU A 122 7.88 -18.68 -2.57
CA LEU A 122 6.72 -18.51 -1.71
C LEU A 122 7.08 -17.98 -0.32
N THR A 123 8.22 -18.38 0.22
CA THR A 123 8.72 -17.89 1.51
C THR A 123 9.10 -16.41 1.44
N TYR A 124 9.81 -16.00 0.38
CA TYR A 124 10.10 -14.58 0.13
C TYR A 124 8.84 -13.75 -0.04
N LEU A 125 7.87 -14.28 -0.79
CA LEU A 125 6.58 -13.62 -0.98
C LEU A 125 5.85 -13.43 0.36
N ALA A 126 5.87 -14.43 1.24
CA ALA A 126 5.29 -14.33 2.57
C ALA A 126 5.97 -13.25 3.43
N HIS A 127 7.30 -13.20 3.44
CA HIS A 127 8.03 -12.16 4.18
C HIS A 127 7.81 -10.77 3.59
N PHE A 128 7.74 -10.65 2.27
CA PHE A 128 7.42 -9.39 1.61
C PHE A 128 6.06 -8.85 2.05
N PHE A 129 5.05 -9.71 2.09
CA PHE A 129 3.73 -9.37 2.60
C PHE A 129 3.78 -8.96 4.08
N ASP A 130 4.46 -9.70 4.96
CA ASP A 130 4.60 -9.35 6.37
C ASP A 130 5.25 -7.95 6.56
N VAL A 131 6.32 -7.65 5.80
CA VAL A 131 7.01 -6.35 5.84
C VAL A 131 6.09 -5.22 5.38
N ILE A 132 5.30 -5.47 4.33
CA ILE A 132 4.29 -4.52 3.86
C ILE A 132 3.22 -4.27 4.93
N GLU A 133 2.73 -5.32 5.60
CA GLU A 133 1.74 -5.18 6.69
C GLU A 133 2.28 -4.28 7.80
N PHE A 134 3.49 -4.59 8.24
CA PHE A 134 4.18 -3.83 9.28
C PHE A 134 4.37 -2.37 8.86
N GLY A 135 4.83 -2.14 7.63
CA GLY A 135 5.01 -0.80 7.07
C GLY A 135 3.73 0.04 7.09
N TYR A 136 2.58 -0.54 6.73
CA TYR A 136 1.30 0.17 6.75
C TYR A 136 0.94 0.67 8.16
N TYR A 137 1.04 -0.19 9.16
CA TYR A 137 0.71 0.19 10.54
C TYR A 137 1.71 1.16 11.13
N SER A 138 3.01 0.92 10.94
CA SER A 138 4.07 1.78 11.48
C SER A 138 4.04 3.18 10.88
N ILE A 139 3.90 3.30 9.55
CA ILE A 139 3.86 4.60 8.87
C ILE A 139 2.60 5.38 9.29
N ALA A 140 1.43 4.73 9.31
CA ALA A 140 0.19 5.38 9.71
C ALA A 140 0.24 5.86 11.17
N THR A 141 0.77 5.04 12.08
CA THR A 141 0.92 5.39 13.50
C THR A 141 1.90 6.55 13.67
N LEU A 142 3.07 6.48 13.04
CA LEU A 142 4.06 7.56 13.10
C LEU A 142 3.48 8.86 12.54
N HIS A 143 2.76 8.79 11.43
CA HIS A 143 2.13 9.96 10.83
C HIS A 143 1.05 10.56 11.73
N GLY A 144 0.23 9.73 12.38
CA GLY A 144 -0.77 10.17 13.35
C GLY A 144 -0.15 10.83 14.59
N LEU A 145 0.93 10.24 15.13
CA LEU A 145 1.67 10.82 16.25
C LEU A 145 2.29 12.18 15.87
N LEU A 146 2.90 12.28 14.68
CA LEU A 146 3.43 13.53 14.17
C LEU A 146 2.33 14.60 14.03
N ALA A 147 1.16 14.23 13.49
CA ALA A 147 0.03 15.15 13.38
C ALA A 147 -0.52 15.62 14.73
N LEU A 148 -0.48 14.77 15.76
CA LEU A 148 -0.99 15.09 17.09
C LEU A 148 -0.01 15.96 17.90
N PHE A 149 1.29 15.62 17.89
CA PHE A 149 2.28 16.30 18.71
C PHE A 149 2.94 17.50 18.01
N LEU A 150 3.01 17.47 16.68
CA LEU A 150 3.70 18.48 15.87
C LEU A 150 2.84 18.91 14.68
N PRO A 151 1.61 19.41 14.90
CA PRO A 151 0.65 19.69 13.82
C PRO A 151 1.17 20.71 12.79
N CYS A 152 2.09 21.59 13.19
CA CYS A 152 2.63 22.64 12.33
C CYS A 152 3.90 22.23 11.56
N GLN A 153 4.36 20.98 11.71
CA GLN A 153 5.53 20.46 11.01
C GLN A 153 5.32 20.51 9.48
N PRO A 154 6.26 21.04 8.69
CA PRO A 154 6.15 21.03 7.23
C PRO A 154 6.07 19.59 6.69
N GLY A 155 5.22 19.39 5.68
CA GLY A 155 4.92 18.07 5.11
C GLY A 155 3.70 17.37 5.71
N LEU A 156 3.14 17.89 6.81
CA LEU A 156 1.80 17.50 7.30
C LEU A 156 0.72 18.37 6.67
N THR A 157 -0.45 17.81 6.40
CA THR A 157 -1.60 18.58 5.89
C THR A 157 -2.14 19.57 6.93
N SER A 158 -1.99 19.27 8.21
CA SER A 158 -2.36 20.15 9.33
C SER A 158 -1.54 21.45 9.35
N SER A 159 -0.34 21.45 8.78
CA SER A 159 0.51 22.64 8.73
C SER A 159 -0.17 23.82 8.04
N ILE A 160 -1.07 23.58 7.08
CA ILE A 160 -1.80 24.62 6.35
C ILE A 160 -2.66 25.46 7.31
N ILE A 161 -3.22 24.84 8.35
CA ILE A 161 -4.06 25.51 9.34
C ILE A 161 -3.20 26.41 10.24
N CYS A 162 -1.96 26.01 10.57
CA CYS A 162 -1.05 26.82 11.38
C CYS A 162 -0.51 28.08 10.66
N SER A 163 -0.88 28.31 9.39
CA SER A 163 -0.51 29.53 8.64
C SER A 163 -1.66 30.54 8.49
N LEU A 164 -2.88 30.18 8.88
CA LEU A 164 -3.96 31.15 9.06
C LEU A 164 -3.84 31.81 10.43
#